data_AF-A0A4V1RVD1-F1
#
_entry.id   AF-A0A4V1RVD1-F1
#
_cell.length_a   1.000
_cell.length_b   1.000
_cell.length_c   1.000
_cell.angle_alpha   90.00
_cell.angle_beta   90.00
_cell.angle_gamma   90.00
#
_symmetry.space_group_name_H-M   'P 1'
#
loop_
_entity.id
_entity.type
_entity.pdbx_description
1 polymer ?
#
loop_
_entity_poly.entity_id
_entity_poly.type
_entity_poly.pdbx_seq_one_letter_code
_entity_poly.pdbx_strand_id
1 'polypeptide(L)'
;MGLKDVLSDISTNAGVSFHQPQSGVRTPGSNYVALGLVQRNAIPDFGQQYTPPGGGAPVAVTGANIVGFIKQLAFLDRAVFFGNGMLSGKKGLPEGYKESAKYGTRTMERETGDVKENAEFDFKHFYLNIGFFNGLRSRLRQWDVYVFTQSTVFCLRWDSDEVVFHSIGHLIDADITKEIAGKFSISWTSEGEKQPVTGVAEASLAEDTMRYSFGAEVVTGLVAVPGQPDRYTLTGAVAGSLTRTVTEGGTVTYVIFRDAKTPITTEQVTINSLTGKVDFAATLAAGRYTFTVVGYNTSGVFGSYTITVDKL
;
A
#
# COMPACT_ATOMS: atom_id res chain seq x y z
N MET A 1 -8.68 43.67 -19.52
CA MET A 1 -8.28 42.46 -20.25
C MET A 1 -9.50 41.55 -20.26
N GLY A 2 -10.18 41.46 -21.40
CA GLY A 2 -11.35 40.60 -21.55
C GLY A 2 -10.94 39.14 -21.75
N LEU A 3 -11.87 38.20 -21.57
CA LEU A 3 -11.65 36.77 -21.84
C LEU A 3 -11.12 36.53 -23.27
N LYS A 4 -11.53 37.37 -24.22
CA LYS A 4 -11.07 37.36 -25.61
C LYS A 4 -9.58 37.73 -25.74
N ASP A 5 -9.09 38.65 -24.91
CA ASP A 5 -7.68 39.07 -24.91
C ASP A 5 -6.79 37.96 -24.35
N VAL A 6 -7.23 37.27 -23.29
CA VAL A 6 -6.54 36.10 -22.71
C VAL A 6 -6.47 34.94 -23.71
N LEU A 7 -7.57 34.66 -24.42
CA LEU A 7 -7.61 33.61 -25.44
C LEU A 7 -6.75 33.94 -26.67
N SER A 8 -6.63 35.22 -27.05
CA SER A 8 -5.71 35.62 -28.12
C SER A 8 -4.23 35.53 -27.69
N ASP A 9 -3.93 35.80 -26.42
CA ASP A 9 -2.56 35.76 -25.87
C ASP A 9 -2.05 34.32 -25.72
N ILE A 10 -2.95 33.35 -25.52
CA ILE A 10 -2.65 31.90 -25.54
C ILE A 10 -2.17 31.45 -26.94
N SER A 11 -2.62 32.08 -28.02
CA SER A 11 -2.17 31.71 -29.38
C SER A 11 -0.72 32.15 -29.69
N THR A 12 -0.19 33.10 -28.92
CA THR A 12 1.16 33.67 -29.09
C THR A 12 2.18 33.15 -28.08
N ASN A 13 1.72 32.61 -26.94
CA ASN A 13 2.58 31.95 -25.95
C ASN A 13 2.43 30.42 -26.04
N ALA A 14 3.44 29.75 -26.60
CA ALA A 14 3.51 28.31 -26.82
C ALA A 14 3.61 27.44 -25.55
N GLY A 15 2.95 27.81 -24.44
CA GLY A 15 3.06 27.14 -23.14
C GLY A 15 1.78 26.95 -22.35
N VAL A 16 0.63 27.51 -22.76
CA VAL A 16 -0.65 27.35 -22.02
C VAL A 16 -1.70 26.70 -22.92
N SER A 17 -1.62 25.38 -23.09
CA SER A 17 -2.62 24.62 -23.86
C SER A 17 -3.84 24.29 -23.00
N PHE A 18 -5.01 24.78 -23.39
CA PHE A 18 -6.28 24.32 -22.83
C PHE A 18 -6.59 22.92 -23.39
N HIS A 19 -6.49 21.88 -22.57
CA HIS A 19 -6.79 20.52 -22.99
C HIS A 19 -8.28 20.24 -22.83
N GLN A 20 -8.97 19.97 -23.95
CA GLN A 20 -10.34 19.47 -23.90
C GLN A 20 -10.33 17.96 -23.59
N PRO A 21 -11.31 17.45 -22.81
CA PRO A 21 -11.48 16.02 -22.66
C PRO A 21 -11.75 15.40 -24.03
N GLN A 22 -10.90 14.46 -24.44
CA GLN A 22 -11.01 13.81 -25.73
C GLN A 22 -12.25 12.90 -25.74
N SER A 23 -13.09 13.02 -26.77
CA SER A 23 -14.30 12.22 -26.90
C SER A 23 -13.98 10.73 -26.84
N GLY A 24 -14.67 9.98 -25.97
CA GLY A 24 -14.45 8.54 -25.75
C GLY A 24 -13.41 8.20 -24.69
N VAL A 25 -12.68 9.17 -24.12
CA VAL A 25 -11.78 8.95 -22.98
C VAL A 25 -12.56 9.18 -21.69
N ARG A 26 -12.67 8.16 -20.84
CA ARG A 26 -13.33 8.26 -19.53
C ARG A 26 -12.59 9.30 -18.70
N THR A 27 -13.31 10.34 -18.28
CA THR A 27 -12.78 11.31 -17.31
C THR A 27 -12.43 10.57 -16.01
N PRO A 28 -11.29 10.90 -15.37
CA PRO A 28 -10.89 10.24 -14.13
C PRO A 28 -12.00 10.37 -13.09
N GLY A 29 -12.29 9.28 -12.37
CA GLY A 29 -13.17 9.34 -11.21
C GLY A 29 -12.63 10.35 -10.18
N SER A 30 -13.52 11.09 -9.53
CA SER A 30 -13.16 12.20 -8.63
C SER A 30 -12.44 11.78 -7.35
N ASN A 31 -12.45 10.49 -7.02
CA ASN A 31 -12.05 10.00 -5.71
C ASN A 31 -10.65 9.37 -5.77
N TYR A 32 -9.90 9.56 -4.69
CA TYR A 32 -8.69 8.77 -4.45
C TYR A 32 -9.09 7.38 -3.99
N VAL A 33 -8.55 6.37 -4.67
CA VAL A 33 -8.90 4.96 -4.45
C VAL A 33 -7.75 4.14 -3.89
N ALA A 34 -6.53 4.66 -3.94
CA ALA A 34 -5.36 3.99 -3.38
C ALA A 34 -4.30 5.01 -2.94
N LEU A 35 -3.42 4.56 -2.05
CA LEU A 35 -2.35 5.38 -1.46
C LEU A 35 -1.09 4.53 -1.28
N GLY A 36 0.04 5.01 -1.77
CA GLY A 36 1.37 4.44 -1.53
C GLY A 36 2.20 5.37 -0.66
N LEU A 37 2.78 4.86 0.41
CA LEU A 37 3.74 5.56 1.25
C LEU A 37 5.10 4.90 1.03
N VAL A 38 6.02 5.62 0.42
CA VAL A 38 7.34 5.10 0.02
C VAL A 38 8.41 5.84 0.80
N GLN A 39 9.43 5.14 1.27
CA GLN A 39 10.53 5.80 1.98
C GLN A 39 11.08 6.94 1.11
N ARG A 40 11.29 8.11 1.72
CA ARG A 40 11.81 9.31 1.05
C ARG A 40 12.91 8.98 0.04
N ASN A 41 12.76 9.47 -1.19
CA ASN A 41 13.73 9.33 -2.28
C ASN A 41 14.01 7.89 -2.73
N ALA A 42 13.20 6.90 -2.35
CA ALA A 42 13.41 5.52 -2.78
C ALA A 42 13.00 5.26 -4.24
N ILE A 43 12.09 6.07 -4.80
CA ILE A 43 11.73 6.06 -6.23
C ILE A 43 12.02 7.47 -6.79
N PRO A 44 12.77 7.60 -7.89
CA PRO A 44 13.08 8.89 -8.51
C PRO A 44 11.83 9.50 -9.16
N ASP A 45 11.96 10.70 -9.71
CA ASP A 45 10.85 11.38 -10.37
C ASP A 45 10.38 10.69 -11.65
N PHE A 46 9.15 10.98 -12.05
CA PHE A 46 8.60 10.48 -13.31
C PHE A 46 9.50 10.87 -14.50
N GLY A 47 9.72 9.92 -15.41
CA GLY A 47 10.65 10.04 -16.53
C GLY A 47 12.10 9.66 -16.21
N GLN A 48 12.50 9.64 -14.94
CA GLN A 48 13.85 9.20 -14.54
C GLN A 48 13.96 7.67 -14.50
N GLN A 49 15.18 7.18 -14.63
CA GLN A 49 15.47 5.74 -14.61
C GLN A 49 15.45 5.19 -13.18
N TYR A 50 14.75 4.09 -12.97
CA TYR A 50 14.70 3.36 -11.72
C TYR A 50 15.10 1.90 -11.92
N THR A 51 15.96 1.40 -11.05
CA THR A 51 16.31 -0.02 -11.01
C THR A 51 15.59 -0.66 -9.83
N PRO A 52 14.62 -1.55 -10.08
CA PRO A 52 13.88 -2.19 -9.01
C PRO A 52 14.78 -3.04 -8.10
N PRO A 53 14.50 -3.08 -6.79
CA PRO A 53 15.18 -3.97 -5.88
C PRO A 53 14.83 -5.43 -6.22
N GLY A 54 15.86 -6.26 -6.42
CA GLY A 54 15.71 -7.64 -6.95
C GLY A 54 16.46 -7.87 -8.27
N GLY A 55 16.98 -6.81 -8.88
CA GLY A 55 17.78 -6.88 -10.10
C GLY A 55 16.94 -6.74 -11.37
N GLY A 56 17.52 -6.14 -12.41
CA GLY A 56 16.85 -5.86 -13.67
C GLY A 56 17.52 -4.71 -14.42
N ALA A 57 17.10 -4.50 -15.67
CA ALA A 57 17.49 -3.31 -16.40
C ALA A 57 16.79 -2.07 -15.80
N PRO A 58 17.46 -0.90 -15.76
CA PRO A 58 16.80 0.34 -15.40
C PRO A 58 15.60 0.61 -16.31
N VAL A 59 14.47 1.00 -15.72
CA VAL A 59 13.23 1.34 -16.43
C VAL A 59 12.81 2.75 -16.03
N ALA A 60 12.37 3.54 -17.00
CA ALA A 60 11.87 4.89 -16.73
C ALA A 60 10.59 4.83 -15.89
N VAL A 61 10.49 5.66 -14.85
CA VAL A 61 9.31 5.75 -13.98
C VAL A 61 8.16 6.38 -14.74
N THR A 62 7.03 5.68 -14.85
CA THR A 62 5.81 6.11 -15.56
C THR A 62 4.57 5.80 -14.72
N GLY A 63 3.42 6.39 -15.06
CA GLY A 63 2.15 6.07 -14.40
C GLY A 63 1.77 4.58 -14.50
N ALA A 64 2.22 3.88 -15.56
CA ALA A 64 1.89 2.47 -15.77
C ALA A 64 2.68 1.51 -14.86
N ASN A 65 3.92 1.85 -14.49
CA ASN A 65 4.80 0.94 -13.72
C ASN A 65 4.97 1.32 -12.25
N ILE A 66 4.64 2.57 -11.87
CA ILE A 66 4.85 3.07 -10.51
C ILE A 66 4.17 2.21 -9.45
N VAL A 67 2.97 1.70 -9.72
CA VAL A 67 2.25 0.81 -8.80
C VAL A 67 3.05 -0.47 -8.58
N GLY A 68 3.58 -1.07 -9.64
CA GLY A 68 4.43 -2.26 -9.53
C GLY A 68 5.68 -2.03 -8.68
N PHE A 69 6.35 -0.88 -8.84
CA PHE A 69 7.52 -0.52 -8.04
C PHE A 69 7.20 -0.32 -6.56
N ILE A 70 6.10 0.37 -6.24
CA ILE A 70 5.66 0.57 -4.85
C ILE A 70 5.36 -0.77 -4.19
N LYS A 71 4.70 -1.69 -4.90
CA LYS A 71 4.40 -3.02 -4.38
C LYS A 71 5.65 -3.85 -4.13
N GLN A 72 6.60 -3.84 -5.06
CA GLN A 72 7.90 -4.50 -4.87
C GLN A 72 8.61 -3.97 -3.62
N LEU A 73 8.62 -2.65 -3.42
CA LEU A 73 9.16 -2.06 -2.19
C LEU A 73 8.36 -2.45 -0.95
N ALA A 74 7.04 -2.59 -1.06
CA ALA A 74 6.20 -3.03 0.05
C ALA A 74 6.44 -4.48 0.44
N PHE A 75 6.70 -5.39 -0.50
CA PHE A 75 7.15 -6.76 -0.19
C PHE A 75 8.50 -6.78 0.56
N LEU A 76 9.36 -5.79 0.30
CA LEU A 76 10.66 -5.63 0.93
C LEU A 76 10.65 -4.76 2.20
N ASP A 77 9.46 -4.44 2.74
CA ASP A 77 9.28 -3.66 3.98
C ASP A 77 9.75 -2.18 3.87
N ARG A 78 9.81 -1.64 2.65
CA ARG A 78 10.29 -0.26 2.35
C ARG A 78 9.20 0.69 1.89
N ALA A 79 7.99 0.19 1.69
CA ALA A 79 6.82 0.98 1.35
C ALA A 79 5.56 0.38 1.99
N VAL A 80 4.51 1.17 2.13
CA VAL A 80 3.17 0.70 2.52
C VAL A 80 2.22 1.04 1.38
N PHE A 81 1.37 0.10 1.00
CA PHE A 81 0.41 0.29 -0.07
C PHE A 81 -1.01 -0.03 0.41
N PHE A 82 -1.90 0.94 0.27
CA PHE A 82 -3.32 0.81 0.54
C PHE A 82 -4.05 0.74 -0.79
N GLY A 83 -4.60 -0.42 -1.11
CA GLY A 83 -5.28 -0.67 -2.38
C GLY A 83 -6.73 -0.19 -2.40
N ASN A 84 -7.30 -0.20 -3.60
CA ASN A 84 -8.72 0.02 -3.86
C ASN A 84 -9.55 -1.05 -3.14
N GLY A 85 -10.44 -0.60 -2.26
CA GLY A 85 -11.20 -1.43 -1.31
C GLY A 85 -10.87 -1.14 0.15
N MET A 86 -9.61 -0.81 0.47
CA MET A 86 -9.16 -0.50 1.84
C MET A 86 -9.35 0.97 2.22
N LEU A 87 -9.23 1.85 1.24
CA LEU A 87 -9.16 3.30 1.42
C LEU A 87 -10.03 4.02 0.39
N SER A 88 -10.69 5.09 0.83
CA SER A 88 -11.38 6.03 -0.04
C SER A 88 -11.01 7.45 0.38
N GLY A 89 -10.67 8.30 -0.58
CA GLY A 89 -10.28 9.68 -0.27
C GLY A 89 -10.83 10.72 -1.23
N LYS A 90 -10.77 11.96 -0.78
CA LYS A 90 -11.17 13.16 -1.52
C LYS A 90 -10.14 14.26 -1.34
N LYS A 91 -9.94 15.08 -2.38
CA LYS A 91 -9.15 16.31 -2.32
C LYS A 91 -10.05 17.46 -1.88
N GLY A 92 -9.59 18.27 -0.93
CA GLY A 92 -10.19 19.56 -0.61
C GLY A 92 -9.87 20.60 -1.69
N LEU A 93 -10.56 21.74 -1.65
CA LEU A 93 -10.18 22.87 -2.49
C LEU A 93 -8.83 23.43 -2.03
N PRO A 94 -7.93 23.81 -2.96
CA PRO A 94 -6.65 24.41 -2.62
C PRO A 94 -6.86 25.78 -1.96
N GLU A 95 -6.07 26.08 -0.93
CA GLU A 95 -6.02 27.37 -0.26
C GLU A 95 -4.78 28.13 -0.75
N GLY A 96 -4.98 29.19 -1.55
CA GLY A 96 -3.89 30.03 -2.03
C GLY A 96 -3.31 30.92 -0.93
N TYR A 97 -1.99 31.00 -0.85
CA TYR A 97 -1.32 31.99 -0.01
C TYR A 97 -1.52 33.38 -0.62
N LYS A 98 -1.77 34.37 0.24
CA LYS A 98 -2.07 35.74 -0.17
C LYS A 98 -0.97 36.67 0.29
N GLU A 99 -0.63 37.64 -0.57
CA GLU A 99 0.26 38.74 -0.20
C GLU A 99 -0.34 39.50 0.99
N SER A 100 0.50 39.90 1.95
CA SER A 100 0.04 40.70 3.09
C SER A 100 -0.64 42.00 2.61
N ALA A 101 -1.86 42.28 3.06
CA ALA A 101 -2.58 43.52 2.76
C ALA A 101 -1.70 44.76 2.97
N LYS A 102 -1.32 45.42 1.87
CA LYS A 102 -0.77 46.78 1.89
C LYS A 102 -1.78 47.73 1.25
N TYR A 103 -1.91 48.91 1.87
CA TYR A 103 -2.79 50.01 1.47
C TYR A 103 -2.83 50.24 -0.06
N GLY A 104 -4.03 50.27 -0.65
CA GLY A 104 -4.25 50.50 -2.08
C GLY A 104 -5.71 50.28 -2.52
N THR A 105 -6.03 50.61 -3.77
CA THR A 105 -7.39 50.57 -4.38
C THR A 105 -7.91 49.17 -4.74
N ARG A 106 -7.28 48.11 -4.23
CA ARG A 106 -7.62 46.72 -4.61
C ARG A 106 -8.75 46.18 -3.74
N THR A 107 -9.62 45.36 -4.34
CA THR A 107 -10.74 44.73 -3.65
C THR A 107 -10.34 43.48 -2.85
N MET A 108 -9.24 42.81 -3.21
CA MET A 108 -8.67 41.65 -2.51
C MET A 108 -7.14 41.57 -2.67
N GLU A 109 -6.49 40.86 -1.75
CA GLU A 109 -5.06 40.52 -1.82
C GLU A 109 -4.78 39.60 -3.02
N ARG A 110 -3.56 39.70 -3.58
CA ARG A 110 -3.13 38.85 -4.70
C ARG A 110 -2.65 37.50 -4.17
N GLU A 111 -2.95 36.43 -4.91
CA GLU A 111 -2.35 35.12 -4.64
C GLU A 111 -0.87 35.13 -5.00
N THR A 112 -0.04 34.51 -4.16
CA THR A 112 1.42 34.44 -4.37
C THR A 112 1.83 33.39 -5.39
N GLY A 113 0.92 32.47 -5.74
CA GLY A 113 1.19 31.29 -6.57
C GLY A 113 1.41 30.02 -5.75
N ASP A 114 1.75 30.15 -4.47
CA ASP A 114 1.82 29.01 -3.54
C ASP A 114 0.42 28.60 -3.11
N VAL A 115 0.21 27.29 -3.02
CA VAL A 115 -1.04 26.70 -2.57
C VAL A 115 -0.80 25.71 -1.45
N LYS A 116 -1.74 25.69 -0.51
CA LYS A 116 -1.87 24.63 0.49
C LYS A 116 -3.00 23.72 0.07
N GLU A 117 -2.71 22.43 -0.02
CA GLU A 117 -3.68 21.42 -0.42
C GLU A 117 -3.89 20.42 0.72
N ASN A 118 -5.06 19.78 0.72
CA ASN A 118 -5.41 18.77 1.71
C ASN A 118 -6.19 17.63 1.05
N ALA A 119 -5.92 16.40 1.47
CA ALA A 119 -6.69 15.22 1.10
C ALA A 119 -7.15 14.49 2.37
N GLU A 120 -8.43 14.12 2.42
CA GLU A 120 -9.04 13.36 3.50
C GLU A 120 -9.26 11.92 3.05
N PHE A 121 -8.95 10.96 3.93
CA PHE A 121 -9.04 9.54 3.67
C PHE A 121 -9.83 8.82 4.76
N ASP A 122 -10.75 7.97 4.35
CA ASP A 122 -11.43 6.99 5.16
C ASP A 122 -10.76 5.61 4.96
N PHE A 123 -10.46 4.90 6.06
CA PHE A 123 -9.76 3.62 6.06
C PHE A 123 -10.55 2.55 6.83
N LYS A 124 -10.84 1.43 6.17
CA LYS A 124 -11.77 0.40 6.68
C LYS A 124 -11.25 -0.34 7.92
N HIS A 125 -9.97 -0.70 7.95
CA HIS A 125 -9.40 -1.59 8.98
C HIS A 125 -8.53 -0.84 10.01
N PHE A 126 -8.94 0.38 10.39
CA PHE A 126 -8.10 1.26 11.21
C PHE A 126 -7.75 0.66 12.58
N TYR A 127 -8.72 0.03 13.24
CA TYR A 127 -8.54 -0.53 14.58
C TYR A 127 -7.41 -1.58 14.65
N LEU A 128 -7.24 -2.38 13.59
CA LEU A 128 -6.17 -3.38 13.51
C LEU A 128 -4.79 -2.76 13.26
N ASN A 129 -4.74 -1.49 12.81
CA ASN A 129 -3.54 -0.81 12.34
C ASN A 129 -3.17 0.40 13.21
N ILE A 130 -3.69 0.50 14.44
CA ILE A 130 -3.46 1.64 15.34
C ILE A 130 -1.97 1.94 15.54
N GLY A 131 -1.12 0.91 15.67
CA GLY A 131 0.32 1.08 15.84
C GLY A 131 0.97 1.83 14.66
N PHE A 132 0.58 1.48 13.44
CA PHE A 132 1.05 2.15 12.22
C PHE A 132 0.60 3.63 12.18
N PHE A 133 -0.69 3.90 12.44
CA PHE A 133 -1.24 5.26 12.42
C PHE A 133 -0.70 6.14 13.55
N ASN A 134 -0.39 5.57 14.72
CA ASN A 134 0.33 6.27 15.77
C ASN A 134 1.75 6.63 15.34
N GLY A 135 2.43 5.73 14.63
CA GLY A 135 3.74 5.98 14.02
C GLY A 135 3.73 7.15 13.03
N LEU A 136 2.71 7.21 12.16
CA LEU A 136 2.49 8.35 11.26
C LEU A 136 2.30 9.67 12.02
N ARG A 137 1.52 9.66 13.12
CA ARG A 137 1.28 10.86 13.95
C ARG A 137 2.58 11.40 14.55
N SER A 138 3.45 10.52 15.01
CA SER A 138 4.75 10.89 15.61
C SER A 138 5.83 11.32 14.61
N ARG A 139 5.53 11.35 13.29
CA ARG A 139 6.49 11.66 12.21
C ARG A 139 7.77 10.81 12.25
N LEU A 140 7.67 9.56 12.73
CA LEU A 140 8.85 8.69 12.90
C LEU A 140 9.53 8.31 11.58
N ARG A 141 8.83 8.45 10.44
CA ARG A 141 9.33 8.07 9.12
C ARG A 141 8.98 9.16 8.10
N GLN A 142 9.97 9.55 7.30
CA GLN A 142 9.82 10.50 6.20
C GLN A 142 9.33 9.74 4.96
N TRP A 143 8.14 10.06 4.49
CA TRP A 143 7.45 9.34 3.42
C TRP A 143 7.21 10.25 2.21
N ASP A 144 7.59 9.77 1.04
CA ASP A 144 7.01 10.25 -0.21
C ASP A 144 5.64 9.58 -0.39
N VAL A 145 4.64 10.38 -0.77
CA VAL A 145 3.25 9.96 -0.84
C VAL A 145 2.80 9.91 -2.29
N TYR A 146 2.27 8.75 -2.69
CA TYR A 146 1.67 8.52 -4.00
C TYR A 146 0.17 8.35 -3.83
N VAL A 147 -0.62 9.32 -4.31
CA VAL A 147 -2.07 9.29 -4.21
C VAL A 147 -2.67 8.93 -5.57
N PHE A 148 -3.51 7.90 -5.61
CA PHE A 148 -4.02 7.32 -6.85
C PHE A 148 -5.51 7.57 -7.03
N THR A 149 -5.89 7.99 -8.24
CA THR A 149 -7.26 7.83 -8.74
C THR A 149 -7.36 6.53 -9.54
N GLN A 150 -8.46 6.29 -10.26
CA GLN A 150 -8.60 5.11 -11.13
C GLN A 150 -7.60 5.07 -12.29
N SER A 151 -7.07 6.23 -12.72
CA SER A 151 -6.24 6.34 -13.92
C SER A 151 -5.02 7.25 -13.80
N THR A 152 -4.89 7.96 -12.67
CA THR A 152 -3.82 8.92 -12.44
C THR A 152 -3.15 8.75 -11.08
N VAL A 153 -1.93 9.27 -10.97
CA VAL A 153 -1.16 9.33 -9.73
C VAL A 153 -0.65 10.75 -9.50
N PHE A 154 -0.72 11.18 -8.24
CA PHE A 154 -0.06 12.37 -7.72
C PHE A 154 1.11 11.92 -6.85
N CYS A 155 2.28 12.50 -7.06
CA CYS A 155 3.43 12.27 -6.20
C CYS A 155 3.68 13.53 -5.37
N LEU A 156 3.66 13.35 -4.05
CA LEU A 156 3.98 14.36 -3.07
C LEU A 156 5.31 13.96 -2.43
N ARG A 157 6.32 14.78 -2.61
CA ARG A 157 7.66 14.53 -2.06
C ARG A 157 7.74 15.12 -0.67
N TRP A 158 8.30 14.35 0.26
CA TRP A 158 8.50 14.81 1.63
C TRP A 158 9.28 16.13 1.69
N ASP A 159 10.32 16.25 0.85
CA ASP A 159 11.26 17.37 0.89
C ASP A 159 10.74 18.66 0.26
N SER A 160 10.09 18.56 -0.88
CA SER A 160 9.63 19.74 -1.61
C SER A 160 8.23 20.18 -1.23
N ASP A 161 7.39 19.23 -0.79
CA ASP A 161 5.96 19.48 -0.62
C ASP A 161 5.53 19.56 0.86
N GLU A 162 6.48 19.47 1.79
CA GLU A 162 6.27 19.57 3.24
C GLU A 162 5.07 18.75 3.75
N VAL A 163 5.03 17.47 3.38
CA VAL A 163 3.87 16.61 3.65
C VAL A 163 3.62 16.44 5.15
N VAL A 164 2.39 16.70 5.59
CA VAL A 164 1.95 16.56 6.98
C VAL A 164 0.73 15.65 7.09
N PHE A 165 0.88 14.58 7.89
CA PHE A 165 -0.24 13.74 8.31
C PHE A 165 -0.91 14.33 9.56
N HIS A 166 -2.24 14.50 9.53
CA HIS A 166 -3.02 15.02 10.65
C HIS A 166 -4.43 14.43 10.69
N SER A 167 -5.22 14.82 11.70
CA SER A 167 -6.60 14.33 11.89
C SER A 167 -6.74 12.80 11.91
N ILE A 168 -5.69 12.10 12.35
CA ILE A 168 -5.64 10.63 12.43
C ILE A 168 -6.49 10.17 13.62
N GLY A 169 -7.55 9.41 13.38
CA GLY A 169 -8.40 8.86 14.43
C GLY A 169 -9.49 7.93 13.92
N HIS A 170 -10.35 7.45 14.81
CA HIS A 170 -11.57 6.73 14.45
C HIS A 170 -12.67 7.13 15.42
N LEU A 171 -13.91 7.00 14.97
CA LEU A 171 -15.10 7.14 15.81
C LEU A 171 -15.60 5.74 16.15
N ILE A 172 -15.94 5.51 17.42
CA ILE A 172 -16.63 4.29 17.84
C ILE A 172 -18.11 4.64 17.89
N ASP A 173 -18.82 4.26 16.83
CA ASP A 173 -20.27 4.38 16.79
C ASP A 173 -20.91 3.39 17.78
N ALA A 174 -22.01 3.77 18.41
CA ALA A 174 -22.81 2.91 19.29
C ALA A 174 -23.68 1.92 18.49
N ASP A 175 -23.10 1.27 17.48
CA ASP A 175 -23.75 0.32 16.59
C ASP A 175 -22.84 -0.90 16.40
N ILE A 176 -23.28 -2.04 16.94
CA ILE A 176 -22.54 -3.31 16.89
C ILE A 176 -22.38 -3.88 15.48
N THR A 177 -23.16 -3.38 14.51
CA THR A 177 -23.16 -3.89 13.13
C THR A 177 -22.17 -3.16 12.23
N LYS A 178 -21.65 -2.00 12.66
CA LYS A 178 -20.75 -1.18 11.87
C LYS A 178 -19.29 -1.51 12.18
N GLU A 179 -18.49 -1.64 11.12
CA GLU A 179 -17.04 -1.70 11.26
C GLU A 179 -16.48 -0.34 11.67
N ILE A 180 -15.47 -0.34 12.55
CA ILE A 180 -14.79 0.86 13.01
C ILE A 180 -13.84 1.36 11.91
N ALA A 181 -14.38 2.20 11.03
CA ALA A 181 -13.57 2.93 10.05
C ALA A 181 -12.81 4.08 10.73
N GLY A 182 -11.55 4.26 10.36
CA GLY A 182 -10.75 5.40 10.77
C GLY A 182 -10.64 6.44 9.66
N LYS A 183 -10.18 7.62 10.05
CA LYS A 183 -9.94 8.75 9.16
C LYS A 183 -8.55 9.29 9.38
N PHE A 184 -7.94 9.80 8.32
CA PHE A 184 -6.74 10.62 8.41
C PHE A 184 -6.69 11.61 7.25
N SER A 185 -5.88 12.64 7.40
CA SER A 185 -5.70 13.68 6.39
C SER A 185 -4.22 13.87 6.07
N ILE A 186 -3.95 14.24 4.83
CA ILE A 186 -2.62 14.61 4.34
C ILE A 186 -2.73 16.03 3.82
N SER A 187 -1.97 16.95 4.42
CA SER A 187 -1.80 18.32 3.89
C SER A 187 -0.40 18.49 3.32
N TRP A 188 -0.27 19.29 2.28
CA TRP A 188 1.02 19.63 1.66
C TRP A 188 0.98 21.05 1.10
N THR A 189 2.16 21.60 0.82
CA THR A 189 2.34 22.89 0.16
C THR A 189 3.01 22.69 -1.19
N SER A 190 2.64 23.48 -2.19
CA SER A 190 3.31 23.45 -3.49
C SER A 190 3.24 24.79 -4.19
N GLU A 191 4.20 25.03 -5.08
CA GLU A 191 4.14 26.12 -6.05
C GLU A 191 3.16 25.71 -7.16
N GLY A 192 1.94 26.24 -7.09
CA GLY A 192 0.82 25.84 -7.95
C GLY A 192 0.24 24.45 -7.66
N GLU A 193 -0.82 24.08 -8.39
CA GLU A 193 -1.47 22.77 -8.26
C GLU A 193 -0.64 21.68 -8.94
N LYS A 194 -0.39 20.57 -8.22
CA LYS A 194 0.37 19.43 -8.74
C LYS A 194 -0.37 18.77 -9.90
N GLN A 195 0.32 18.59 -11.03
CA GLN A 195 -0.24 17.89 -12.18
C GLN A 195 -0.25 16.37 -11.97
N PRO A 196 -1.37 15.68 -12.23
CA PRO A 196 -1.42 14.23 -12.18
C PRO A 196 -0.66 13.60 -13.36
N VAL A 197 0.04 12.50 -13.10
CA VAL A 197 0.59 11.63 -14.15
C VAL A 197 -0.45 10.58 -14.53
N THR A 198 -0.73 10.46 -15.83
CA THR A 198 -1.71 9.51 -16.37
C THR A 198 -1.07 8.15 -16.66
N GLY A 199 -1.92 7.13 -16.88
CA GLY A 199 -1.49 5.79 -17.32
C GLY A 199 -1.54 4.71 -16.24
N VAL A 200 -2.12 5.01 -15.07
CA VAL A 200 -2.36 4.00 -14.03
C VAL A 200 -3.49 3.08 -14.47
N ALA A 201 -3.32 1.77 -14.28
CA ALA A 201 -4.36 0.78 -14.53
C ALA A 201 -5.14 0.49 -13.25
N GLU A 202 -6.47 0.66 -13.26
CA GLU A 202 -7.33 0.41 -12.08
C GLU A 202 -7.16 -1.00 -11.50
N ALA A 203 -7.03 -2.01 -12.36
CA ALA A 203 -6.80 -3.41 -11.93
C ALA A 203 -5.50 -3.58 -11.12
N SER A 204 -4.50 -2.74 -11.37
CA SER A 204 -3.25 -2.75 -10.59
C SER A 204 -3.43 -2.15 -9.20
N LEU A 205 -4.50 -1.43 -8.92
CA LEU A 205 -4.73 -0.79 -7.62
C LEU A 205 -5.50 -1.67 -6.63
N ALA A 206 -6.05 -2.80 -7.06
CA ALA A 206 -6.88 -3.66 -6.21
C ALA A 206 -6.12 -4.17 -4.98
N GLU A 207 -6.79 -4.15 -3.82
CA GLU A 207 -6.26 -4.68 -2.55
C GLU A 207 -5.73 -6.11 -2.67
N ASP A 208 -6.47 -6.99 -3.34
CA ASP A 208 -6.17 -8.43 -3.43
C ASP A 208 -4.83 -8.76 -4.10
N THR A 209 -4.22 -7.79 -4.77
CA THR A 209 -2.94 -7.96 -5.44
C THR A 209 -1.73 -7.81 -4.51
N MET A 210 -1.94 -7.44 -3.24
CA MET A 210 -0.90 -7.28 -2.22
C MET A 210 -0.85 -8.46 -1.26
N ARG A 211 -0.48 -9.63 -1.76
CA ARG A 211 -0.35 -10.84 -0.94
C ARG A 211 0.93 -11.61 -1.27
N TYR A 212 1.54 -12.19 -0.25
CA TYR A 212 2.67 -13.11 -0.46
C TYR A 212 2.19 -14.39 -1.14
N SER A 213 2.95 -14.86 -2.11
CA SER A 213 2.82 -16.21 -2.65
C SER A 213 3.92 -17.11 -2.11
N PHE A 214 3.58 -18.37 -1.89
CA PHE A 214 4.50 -19.37 -1.35
C PHE A 214 4.95 -20.29 -2.46
N GLY A 215 6.26 -20.43 -2.60
CA GLY A 215 6.90 -21.29 -3.58
C GLY A 215 6.74 -22.78 -3.25
N ALA A 216 7.48 -23.60 -3.99
CA ALA A 216 7.51 -25.03 -3.78
C ALA A 216 7.93 -25.38 -2.34
N GLU A 217 7.38 -26.47 -1.84
CA GLU A 217 7.68 -26.93 -0.50
C GLU A 217 8.94 -27.79 -0.43
N VAL A 218 9.62 -27.66 0.71
CA VAL A 218 10.69 -28.56 1.12
C VAL A 218 10.18 -29.32 2.33
N VAL A 219 10.02 -30.64 2.16
CA VAL A 219 9.51 -31.54 3.19
C VAL A 219 10.59 -32.51 3.65
N THR A 220 10.58 -32.88 4.92
CA THR A 220 11.46 -33.89 5.52
C THR A 220 10.65 -34.70 6.53
N GLY A 221 10.78 -36.02 6.53
CA GLY A 221 10.03 -36.89 7.46
C GLY A 221 8.50 -36.90 7.27
N LEU A 222 8.00 -36.28 6.20
CA LEU A 222 6.60 -36.21 5.80
C LEU A 222 6.42 -36.86 4.42
N VAL A 223 5.32 -37.59 4.23
CA VAL A 223 4.97 -38.21 2.95
C VAL A 223 3.73 -37.53 2.39
N ALA A 224 3.83 -36.90 1.21
CA ALA A 224 2.68 -36.28 0.55
C ALA A 224 1.60 -37.33 0.22
N VAL A 225 0.33 -36.99 0.47
CA VAL A 225 -0.82 -37.85 0.15
C VAL A 225 -1.16 -37.69 -1.33
N PRO A 226 -1.10 -38.75 -2.15
CA PRO A 226 -1.36 -38.66 -3.58
C PRO A 226 -2.74 -38.07 -3.89
N GLY A 227 -2.79 -37.12 -4.83
CA GLY A 227 -4.04 -36.47 -5.26
C GLY A 227 -4.66 -35.49 -4.25
N GLN A 228 -3.96 -35.19 -3.15
CA GLN A 228 -4.41 -34.25 -2.12
C GLN A 228 -3.31 -33.19 -1.90
N PRO A 229 -3.40 -32.00 -2.55
CA PRO A 229 -2.42 -30.95 -2.34
C PRO A 229 -2.39 -30.52 -0.87
N ASP A 230 -1.20 -30.17 -0.39
CA ASP A 230 -0.94 -29.67 0.96
C ASP A 230 -1.33 -30.66 2.08
N ARG A 231 -1.40 -31.96 1.78
CA ARG A 231 -1.71 -33.00 2.76
C ARG A 231 -0.57 -34.02 2.89
N TYR A 232 -0.17 -34.30 4.11
CA TYR A 232 0.97 -35.15 4.44
C TYR A 232 0.63 -36.19 5.49
N THR A 233 1.36 -37.29 5.45
CA THR A 233 1.37 -38.31 6.48
C THR A 233 2.67 -38.21 7.28
N LEU A 234 2.56 -38.21 8.60
CA LEU A 234 3.68 -38.31 9.55
C LEU A 234 3.64 -39.71 10.17
N THR A 235 4.70 -40.50 10.01
CA THR A 235 4.76 -41.86 10.58
C THR A 235 5.29 -41.83 12.02
N GLY A 236 4.86 -42.80 12.85
CA GLY A 236 5.04 -42.81 14.31
C GLY A 236 6.43 -42.46 14.86
N ALA A 237 7.51 -42.86 14.18
CA ALA A 237 8.86 -42.81 14.74
C ALA A 237 9.75 -41.62 14.27
N VAL A 238 9.29 -40.79 13.33
CA VAL A 238 10.13 -39.76 12.70
C VAL A 238 9.48 -38.39 12.89
N ALA A 239 10.30 -37.37 13.21
CA ALA A 239 9.85 -35.98 13.23
C ALA A 239 9.72 -35.47 11.79
N GLY A 240 8.73 -34.63 11.53
CA GLY A 240 8.47 -34.06 10.22
C GLY A 240 8.81 -32.58 10.18
N SER A 241 9.14 -32.04 9.01
CA SER A 241 9.20 -30.60 8.82
C SER A 241 8.76 -30.21 7.42
N LEU A 242 8.17 -29.03 7.29
CA LEU A 242 7.74 -28.42 6.04
C LEU A 242 8.18 -26.96 6.01
N THR A 243 8.75 -26.51 4.90
CA THR A 243 9.07 -25.09 4.69
C THR A 243 8.62 -24.67 3.29
N ARG A 244 8.06 -23.46 3.17
CA ARG A 244 7.84 -22.78 1.89
C ARG A 244 8.48 -21.41 1.95
N THR A 245 9.17 -21.04 0.89
CA THR A 245 9.74 -19.69 0.76
C THR A 245 8.73 -18.75 0.13
N VAL A 246 8.70 -17.49 0.56
CA VAL A 246 7.96 -16.45 -0.15
C VAL A 246 8.65 -16.15 -1.48
N THR A 247 7.86 -15.96 -2.53
CA THR A 247 8.38 -15.76 -3.89
C THR A 247 8.86 -14.32 -4.10
N GLU A 248 8.22 -13.36 -3.42
CA GLU A 248 8.47 -11.93 -3.56
C GLU A 248 9.69 -11.44 -2.76
N GLY A 249 10.23 -12.29 -1.88
CA GLY A 249 11.37 -11.96 -1.01
C GLY A 249 11.01 -11.06 0.18
N GLY A 250 12.03 -10.39 0.73
CA GLY A 250 11.90 -9.50 1.88
C GLY A 250 11.95 -10.21 3.24
N THR A 251 11.86 -9.43 4.31
CA THR A 251 11.80 -9.96 5.67
C THR A 251 10.35 -10.27 6.01
N VAL A 252 10.08 -11.56 6.28
CA VAL A 252 8.74 -12.06 6.60
C VAL A 252 8.75 -12.69 7.98
N THR A 253 7.74 -12.35 8.78
CA THR A 253 7.46 -13.00 10.05
C THR A 253 6.35 -14.03 9.86
N TYR A 254 6.57 -15.24 10.36
CA TYR A 254 5.65 -16.36 10.21
C TYR A 254 4.98 -16.74 11.54
N VAL A 255 3.69 -17.08 11.46
CA VAL A 255 2.87 -17.59 12.57
C VAL A 255 2.04 -18.76 12.06
N ILE A 256 1.78 -19.73 12.93
CA ILE A 256 0.96 -20.90 12.63
C ILE A 256 -0.25 -20.98 13.56
N PHE A 257 -1.40 -21.30 12.97
CA PHE A 257 -2.67 -21.46 13.65
C PHE A 257 -3.18 -22.88 13.45
N ARG A 258 -3.82 -23.43 14.48
CA ARG A 258 -4.65 -24.62 14.35
C ARG A 258 -6.07 -24.21 13.98
N ASP A 259 -6.64 -24.88 12.99
CA ASP A 259 -8.02 -24.68 12.52
C ASP A 259 -8.36 -23.19 12.25
N ALA A 260 -7.38 -22.42 11.76
CA ALA A 260 -7.45 -20.98 11.44
C ALA A 260 -7.85 -20.03 12.59
N LYS A 261 -7.90 -20.50 13.85
CA LYS A 261 -8.47 -19.72 14.97
C LYS A 261 -7.54 -19.57 16.16
N THR A 262 -6.72 -20.57 16.43
CA THR A 262 -5.91 -20.60 17.66
C THR A 262 -4.43 -20.68 17.29
N PRO A 263 -3.60 -19.68 17.66
CA PRO A 263 -2.16 -19.77 17.52
C PRO A 263 -1.64 -21.01 18.23
N ILE A 264 -0.71 -21.74 17.62
CA ILE A 264 -0.09 -22.90 18.26
C ILE A 264 1.05 -22.44 19.15
N THR A 265 1.02 -22.86 20.40
CA THR A 265 2.08 -22.62 21.39
C THR A 265 2.66 -23.92 21.96
N THR A 266 2.30 -25.08 21.39
CA THR A 266 2.71 -26.39 21.89
C THR A 266 4.07 -26.79 21.31
N GLU A 267 4.94 -27.41 22.12
CA GLU A 267 6.26 -27.88 21.67
C GLU A 267 6.19 -28.99 20.60
N GLN A 268 5.03 -29.64 20.42
CA GLN A 268 4.86 -30.72 19.45
C GLN A 268 4.69 -30.24 18.00
N VAL A 269 4.26 -28.99 17.80
CA VAL A 269 4.19 -28.36 16.47
C VAL A 269 4.64 -26.92 16.63
N THR A 270 5.76 -26.57 16.03
CA THR A 270 6.34 -25.22 16.13
C THR A 270 6.57 -24.63 14.75
N ILE A 271 6.71 -23.32 14.69
CA ILE A 271 7.13 -22.61 13.48
C ILE A 271 8.29 -21.69 13.81
N ASN A 272 9.33 -21.72 12.99
CA ASN A 272 10.37 -20.71 13.05
C ASN A 272 9.82 -19.42 12.43
N SER A 273 9.73 -18.36 13.23
CA SER A 273 9.12 -17.10 12.82
C SER A 273 9.87 -16.35 11.72
N LEU A 274 11.12 -16.71 11.41
CA LEU A 274 11.93 -16.04 10.38
C LEU A 274 12.02 -16.85 9.09
N THR A 275 12.02 -18.18 9.19
CA THR A 275 12.18 -19.07 8.02
C THR A 275 10.87 -19.68 7.54
N GLY A 276 9.80 -19.61 8.34
CA GLY A 276 8.53 -20.26 8.04
C GLY A 276 8.60 -21.79 8.10
N LYS A 277 9.69 -22.35 8.64
CA LYS A 277 9.85 -23.79 8.83
C LYS A 277 8.92 -24.27 9.93
N VAL A 278 7.98 -25.12 9.57
CA VAL A 278 7.08 -25.81 10.48
C VAL A 278 7.71 -27.15 10.86
N ASP A 279 7.85 -27.39 12.16
CA ASP A 279 8.41 -28.63 12.72
C ASP A 279 7.32 -29.39 13.46
N PHE A 280 7.21 -30.69 13.18
CA PHE A 280 6.28 -31.64 13.80
C PHE A 280 7.06 -32.67 14.60
N ALA A 281 6.82 -32.73 15.90
CA ALA A 281 7.48 -33.70 16.78
C ALA A 281 7.05 -35.13 16.46
N ALA A 282 7.98 -36.09 16.63
CA ALA A 282 7.66 -37.52 16.52
C ALA A 282 6.58 -37.95 17.55
N THR A 283 6.52 -37.26 18.69
CA THR A 283 5.57 -37.48 19.79
C THR A 283 4.18 -36.87 19.55
N LEU A 284 3.92 -36.24 18.40
CA LEU A 284 2.58 -35.78 18.03
C LEU A 284 1.59 -36.95 18.14
N ALA A 285 0.46 -36.73 18.81
CA ALA A 285 -0.54 -37.77 18.98
C ALA A 285 -1.15 -38.19 17.63
N ALA A 286 -1.60 -39.45 17.53
CA ALA A 286 -2.29 -39.93 16.33
C ALA A 286 -3.57 -39.12 16.08
N GLY A 287 -3.81 -38.75 14.82
CA GLY A 287 -4.94 -37.91 14.45
C GLY A 287 -4.69 -37.09 13.19
N ARG A 288 -5.73 -36.39 12.76
CA ARG A 288 -5.67 -35.43 11.64
C ARG A 288 -5.62 -34.01 12.19
N TYR A 289 -4.69 -33.22 11.67
CA TYR A 289 -4.49 -31.85 12.06
C TYR A 289 -4.46 -30.94 10.85
N THR A 290 -5.21 -29.85 10.89
CA THR A 290 -5.18 -28.81 9.85
C THR A 290 -4.60 -27.53 10.45
N PHE A 291 -3.61 -27.00 9.74
CA PHE A 291 -2.85 -25.83 10.16
C PHE A 291 -2.90 -24.75 9.09
N THR A 292 -3.01 -23.51 9.52
CA THR A 292 -2.88 -22.34 8.65
C THR A 292 -1.59 -21.63 9.01
N VAL A 293 -0.68 -21.52 8.05
CA VAL A 293 0.54 -20.73 8.18
C VAL A 293 0.30 -19.39 7.55
N VAL A 294 0.64 -18.32 8.28
CA VAL A 294 0.54 -16.94 7.84
C VAL A 294 1.93 -16.33 7.85
N GLY A 295 2.33 -15.72 6.73
CA GLY A 295 3.52 -14.88 6.64
C GLY A 295 3.11 -13.42 6.47
N TYR A 296 3.72 -12.50 7.21
CA TYR A 296 3.47 -11.07 7.10
C TYR A 296 4.72 -10.22 7.34
N ASN A 297 4.73 -8.97 6.88
CA ASN A 297 5.80 -8.00 7.16
C ASN A 297 5.28 -6.77 7.91
N THR A 298 6.16 -5.80 8.22
CA THR A 298 5.75 -4.59 8.98
C THR A 298 5.01 -3.57 8.12
N SER A 299 5.19 -3.66 6.80
CA SER A 299 4.42 -2.93 5.78
C SER A 299 2.97 -3.40 5.62
N GLY A 300 2.53 -4.43 6.33
CA GLY A 300 1.15 -4.93 6.30
C GLY A 300 0.86 -5.87 5.13
N VAL A 301 1.88 -6.31 4.39
CA VAL A 301 1.72 -7.35 3.37
C VAL A 301 1.60 -8.70 4.07
N PHE A 302 0.63 -9.51 3.68
CA PHE A 302 0.43 -10.83 4.26
C PHE A 302 0.08 -11.88 3.20
N GLY A 303 0.33 -13.14 3.51
CA GLY A 303 -0.12 -14.29 2.73
C GLY A 303 -0.32 -15.48 3.65
N SER A 304 -1.14 -16.43 3.24
CA SER A 304 -1.37 -17.65 4.02
C SER A 304 -1.49 -18.88 3.14
N TYR A 305 -1.13 -20.04 3.70
CA TYR A 305 -1.41 -21.35 3.12
C TYR A 305 -1.89 -22.31 4.22
N THR A 306 -2.60 -23.36 3.82
CA THR A 306 -3.11 -24.37 4.74
C THR A 306 -2.39 -25.68 4.48
N ILE A 307 -2.04 -26.40 5.52
CA ILE A 307 -1.47 -27.76 5.46
C ILE A 307 -2.27 -28.70 6.33
N THR A 308 -2.40 -29.95 5.90
CA THR A 308 -3.04 -31.01 6.68
C THR A 308 -2.05 -32.13 6.94
N VAL A 309 -1.92 -32.56 8.19
CA VAL A 309 -1.05 -33.65 8.61
C VAL A 309 -1.87 -34.76 9.26
N ASP A 310 -1.79 -35.95 8.68
CA ASP A 310 -2.30 -37.19 9.27
C ASP A 310 -1.16 -37.88 10.04
N LYS A 311 -1.23 -37.89 11.37
CA LYS A 311 -0.33 -38.70 12.21
C LYS A 311 -0.90 -40.10 12.35
N LEU A 312 -0.14 -41.08 11.86
CA LEU A 312 -0.42 -42.51 11.99
C LEU A 312 0.23 -43.10 13.24
#